data_AF-A0A950Z843-F1
#
_entry.id   AF-A0A950Z843-F1
#
_cell.length_a   1.000
_cell.length_b   1.000
_cell.length_c   1.000
_cell.angle_alpha   90.00
_cell.angle_beta   90.00
_cell.angle_gamma   90.00
#
_symmetry.space_group_name_H-M   'P 1'
#
loop_
_entity.id
_entity.type
_entity.pdbx_description
1 polymer ?
#
loop_
_entity_poly.entity_id
_entity_poly.type
_entity_poly.pdbx_seq_one_letter_code
_entity_poly.pdbx_strand_id
1 'polypeptide(L)'
;RRARHELLVDEILYGPKRVANTSGLRLESIGVRLVGRAIRVDAEMRTSVPQIFAAGDVTDELPQVHVAIHQGRVAAHNALRPGKSERFESRHFARAALTQPPVASVGWRESDLKEAGRAYIKAVHPFNDHGAAMVMATREGFVKLLAEPDGKLLGAQAIGPSATDLIHEMVALLQRNACAAEILQVPHVHPSLAEIWEYPAETICSRCAAIPHEEATPVTSSRKRPSSRRRDSRPAAARRTRPSSRGSPARSRASF
;
A
#
# COMPACT_ATOMS: atom_id res chain seq x y z
N ARG A 1 0.93 -43.15 20.12
CA ARG A 1 2.09 -42.64 20.90
C ARG A 1 3.07 -42.03 19.91
N ARG A 2 3.38 -40.73 19.97
CA ARG A 2 4.46 -40.15 19.15
C ARG A 2 5.80 -40.66 19.70
N ALA A 3 6.66 -41.19 18.84
CA ALA A 3 8.02 -41.54 19.22
C ALA A 3 8.76 -40.27 19.66
N ARG A 4 9.44 -40.34 20.80
CA ARG A 4 10.29 -39.26 21.30
C ARG A 4 11.67 -39.43 20.66
N HIS A 5 12.19 -38.39 20.04
CA HIS A 5 13.52 -38.36 19.45
C HIS A 5 14.40 -37.41 20.26
N GLU A 6 15.66 -37.77 20.42
CA GLU A 6 16.69 -36.98 21.09
C GLU A 6 17.78 -36.63 20.06
N LEU A 7 18.25 -35.39 20.10
CA LEU A 7 19.27 -34.84 19.19
C LEU A 7 20.36 -34.18 20.05
N LEU A 8 21.61 -34.53 19.79
CA LEU A 8 22.78 -33.87 20.38
C LEU A 8 23.20 -32.73 19.46
N VAL A 9 23.33 -31.52 20.01
CA VAL A 9 23.74 -30.30 19.31
C VAL A 9 24.68 -29.49 20.19
N ASP A 10 25.52 -28.66 19.59
CA ASP A 10 26.42 -27.77 20.33
C ASP A 10 25.66 -26.58 20.95
N GLU A 11 24.70 -26.02 20.22
CA GLU A 11 23.94 -24.84 20.64
C GLU A 11 22.46 -24.92 20.22
N ILE A 12 21.61 -24.21 20.96
CA ILE A 12 20.17 -24.06 20.67
C ILE A 12 19.80 -22.58 20.63
N LEU A 13 19.37 -22.10 19.46
CA LEU A 13 18.70 -20.81 19.35
C LEU A 13 17.22 -20.96 19.73
N TYR A 14 16.87 -20.49 20.93
CA TYR A 14 15.48 -20.49 21.40
C TYR A 14 14.83 -19.12 21.20
N GLY A 15 14.07 -18.99 20.11
CA GLY A 15 13.36 -17.75 19.74
C GLY A 15 11.85 -17.92 19.66
N PRO A 16 11.12 -18.03 20.78
CA PRO A 16 9.67 -18.07 20.77
C PRO A 16 9.07 -16.71 20.36
N LYS A 17 7.75 -16.67 20.13
CA LYS A 17 7.02 -15.42 19.86
C LYS A 17 7.25 -14.40 20.98
N ARG A 18 7.50 -13.14 20.63
CA ARG A 18 7.47 -12.00 21.56
C ARG A 18 6.05 -11.80 22.12
N VAL A 19 5.94 -11.31 23.34
CA VAL A 19 4.66 -11.01 24.01
C VAL A 19 4.67 -9.58 24.56
N ALA A 20 3.51 -8.94 24.56
CA ALA A 20 3.34 -7.58 25.08
C ALA A 20 3.72 -7.48 26.57
N ASN A 21 4.47 -6.42 26.91
CA ASN A 21 4.94 -6.17 28.28
C ASN A 21 3.96 -5.26 29.04
N THR A 22 2.90 -5.87 29.60
CA THR A 22 1.86 -5.17 30.37
C THR A 22 1.86 -5.48 31.86
N SER A 23 2.76 -6.37 32.31
CA SER A 23 2.83 -6.79 33.71
C SER A 23 3.28 -5.63 34.61
N GLY A 24 2.67 -5.52 35.80
CA GLY A 24 2.98 -4.47 36.77
C GLY A 24 2.36 -3.09 36.47
N LEU A 25 1.72 -2.90 35.31
CA LEU A 25 1.11 -1.62 34.94
C LEU A 25 -0.24 -1.34 35.61
N ARG A 26 -0.86 -2.35 36.24
CA ARG A 26 -2.17 -2.25 36.92
C ARG A 26 -3.26 -1.66 36.01
N LEU A 27 -3.26 -2.01 34.73
CA LEU A 27 -4.14 -1.47 33.70
C LEU A 27 -5.62 -1.72 33.99
N GLU A 28 -5.93 -2.83 34.66
CA GLU A 28 -7.28 -3.19 35.09
C GLU A 28 -7.84 -2.16 36.09
N SER A 29 -7.00 -1.62 36.96
CA SER A 29 -7.41 -0.64 37.98
C SER A 29 -7.87 0.70 37.40
N ILE A 30 -7.47 0.99 36.15
CA ILE A 30 -7.84 2.20 35.42
C ILE A 30 -8.78 1.91 34.25
N GLY A 31 -9.24 0.67 34.09
CA GLY A 31 -10.23 0.28 33.08
C GLY A 31 -9.68 0.05 31.66
N VAL A 32 -8.36 -0.08 31.49
CA VAL A 32 -7.75 -0.43 30.20
C VAL A 32 -7.88 -1.93 29.95
N ARG A 33 -8.55 -2.30 28.85
CA ARG A 33 -8.82 -3.69 28.46
C ARG A 33 -7.67 -4.29 27.66
N LEU A 34 -7.36 -5.54 27.97
CA LEU A 34 -6.37 -6.35 27.25
C LEU A 34 -7.04 -7.39 26.35
N VAL A 35 -6.35 -7.80 25.29
CA VAL A 35 -6.62 -9.04 24.53
C VAL A 35 -5.40 -9.95 24.70
N GLY A 36 -5.56 -11.03 25.46
CA GLY A 36 -4.40 -11.77 25.97
C GLY A 36 -3.55 -10.88 26.87
N ARG A 37 -2.30 -10.60 26.48
CA ARG A 37 -1.39 -9.68 27.20
C ARG A 37 -1.30 -8.30 26.55
N ALA A 38 -1.91 -8.10 25.39
CA ALA A 38 -1.77 -6.89 24.59
C ALA A 38 -2.84 -5.85 24.95
N ILE A 39 -2.48 -4.57 24.90
CA ILE A 39 -3.44 -3.47 25.05
C ILE A 39 -4.28 -3.37 23.80
N ARG A 40 -5.59 -3.51 23.93
CA ARG A 40 -6.50 -3.32 22.81
C ARG A 40 -6.58 -1.84 22.48
N VAL A 41 -6.36 -1.51 21.21
CA VAL A 41 -6.55 -0.17 20.67
C VAL A 41 -7.57 -0.16 19.54
N ASP A 42 -8.16 1.00 19.28
CA ASP A 42 -8.94 1.27 18.07
C ASP A 42 -8.05 1.84 16.94
N ALA A 43 -8.66 2.16 15.79
CA ALA A 43 -7.93 2.74 14.65
C ALA A 43 -7.34 4.12 14.96
N GLU A 44 -7.75 4.80 16.03
CA GLU A 44 -7.19 6.08 16.48
C GLU A 44 -6.12 5.89 17.56
N MET A 45 -5.70 4.64 17.81
CA MET A 45 -4.74 4.24 18.84
C MET A 45 -5.22 4.47 20.28
N ARG A 46 -6.54 4.65 20.49
CA ARG A 46 -7.14 4.79 21.82
C ARG A 46 -7.37 3.44 22.45
N THR A 47 -7.14 3.36 23.76
CA THR A 47 -7.52 2.19 24.55
C THR A 47 -9.02 2.21 24.87
N SER A 48 -9.50 1.27 25.70
CA SER A 48 -10.87 1.33 26.25
C SER A 48 -11.13 2.54 27.16
N VAL A 49 -10.09 3.27 27.55
CA VAL A 49 -10.18 4.55 28.24
C VAL A 49 -9.84 5.65 27.23
N PRO A 50 -10.79 6.52 26.82
CA PRO A 50 -10.61 7.42 25.68
C PRO A 50 -9.42 8.41 25.78
N GLN A 51 -8.94 8.69 26.99
CA GLN A 51 -7.82 9.59 27.24
C GLN A 51 -6.45 8.87 27.26
N ILE A 52 -6.45 7.54 27.19
CA ILE A 52 -5.24 6.72 27.24
C ILE A 52 -5.03 6.09 25.87
N PHE A 53 -3.81 6.23 25.36
CA PHE A 53 -3.38 5.71 24.07
C PHE A 53 -2.28 4.66 24.25
N ALA A 54 -2.13 3.77 23.27
CA ALA A 54 -1.05 2.80 23.23
C ALA A 54 -0.55 2.61 21.79
N ALA A 55 0.72 2.29 21.63
CA ALA A 55 1.37 2.11 20.33
C ALA A 55 2.54 1.12 20.44
N GLY A 56 2.90 0.51 19.31
CA GLY A 56 4.00 -0.44 19.19
C GLY A 56 3.65 -1.83 19.70
N ASP A 57 4.69 -2.61 20.03
CA ASP A 57 4.62 -4.03 20.39
C ASP A 57 3.63 -4.35 21.53
N VAL A 58 3.30 -3.37 22.39
CA VAL A 58 2.31 -3.56 23.47
C VAL A 58 0.89 -3.81 22.94
N THR A 59 0.62 -3.48 21.67
CA THR A 59 -0.67 -3.70 20.98
C THR A 59 -0.77 -5.08 20.30
N ASP A 60 0.36 -5.79 20.09
CA ASP A 60 0.48 -7.07 19.36
C ASP A 60 -0.18 -7.08 17.95
N GLU A 61 -0.42 -5.92 17.33
CA GLU A 61 -0.99 -5.84 15.97
C GLU A 61 0.03 -6.21 14.89
N LEU A 62 1.18 -5.53 14.89
CA LEU A 62 2.31 -5.78 14.00
C LEU A 62 3.62 -5.28 14.64
N PRO A 63 4.40 -6.16 15.29
CA PRO A 63 5.58 -5.77 16.07
C PRO A 63 6.78 -5.48 15.13
N GLN A 64 6.73 -4.35 14.44
CA GLN A 64 7.78 -3.85 13.56
C GLN A 64 8.04 -2.37 13.85
N VAL A 65 9.31 -1.96 13.80
CA VAL A 65 9.73 -0.63 14.26
C VAL A 65 9.05 0.50 13.48
N HIS A 66 8.98 0.42 12.14
CA HIS A 66 8.32 1.44 11.31
C HIS A 66 6.81 1.53 11.59
N VAL A 67 6.19 0.42 11.97
CA VAL A 67 4.79 0.38 12.38
C VAL A 67 4.61 1.06 13.74
N ALA A 68 5.44 0.71 14.72
CA ALA A 68 5.41 1.32 16.05
C ALA A 68 5.63 2.84 16.01
N ILE A 69 6.56 3.31 15.17
CA ILE A 69 6.80 4.75 14.93
C ILE A 69 5.52 5.42 14.42
N HIS A 70 4.85 4.82 13.44
CA HIS A 70 3.64 5.41 12.87
C HIS A 70 2.45 5.35 13.83
N GLN A 71 2.26 4.24 14.55
CA GLN A 71 1.26 4.13 15.62
C GLN A 71 1.50 5.21 16.68
N GLY A 72 2.76 5.42 17.10
CA GLY A 72 3.13 6.47 18.05
C GLY A 72 2.80 7.87 17.56
N ARG A 73 3.05 8.15 16.26
CA ARG A 73 2.67 9.41 15.61
C ARG A 73 1.16 9.65 15.64
N VAL A 74 0.36 8.64 15.27
CA VAL A 74 -1.11 8.71 15.28
C VAL A 74 -1.64 8.89 16.70
N ALA A 75 -1.12 8.12 17.66
CA ALA A 75 -1.47 8.24 19.08
C ALA A 75 -1.18 9.64 19.63
N ALA A 76 0.02 10.18 19.38
CA ALA A 76 0.41 11.51 19.84
C ALA A 76 -0.45 12.61 19.19
N HIS A 77 -0.70 12.53 17.88
CA HIS A 77 -1.58 13.47 17.18
C HIS A 77 -2.98 13.46 17.77
N ASN A 78 -3.56 12.28 17.98
CA ASN A 78 -4.92 12.13 18.50
C ASN A 78 -5.05 12.55 19.98
N ALA A 79 -4.00 12.35 20.78
CA ALA A 79 -3.95 12.83 22.15
C ALA A 79 -3.91 14.37 22.24
N LEU A 80 -3.23 15.03 21.30
CA LEU A 80 -3.00 16.47 21.32
C LEU A 80 -4.02 17.28 20.50
N ARG A 81 -4.79 16.64 19.62
CA ARG A 81 -5.73 17.31 18.71
C ARG A 81 -7.13 16.70 18.74
N PRO A 82 -7.87 16.83 19.87
CA PRO A 82 -9.26 16.39 19.95
C PRO A 82 -10.10 16.97 18.80
N GLY A 83 -10.89 16.13 18.13
CA GLY A 83 -11.75 16.52 17.01
C GLY A 83 -11.08 16.56 15.63
N LYS A 84 -9.77 16.28 15.52
CA LYS A 84 -9.05 16.15 14.23
C LYS A 84 -8.32 14.80 14.15
N SER A 85 -9.05 13.71 14.39
CA SER A 85 -8.42 12.41 14.54
C SER A 85 -7.83 11.87 13.22
N GLU A 86 -6.68 11.23 13.35
CA GLU A 86 -6.05 10.40 12.34
C GLU A 86 -6.33 8.92 12.61
N ARG A 87 -6.43 8.14 11.55
CA ARG A 87 -6.63 6.69 11.61
C ARG A 87 -5.39 5.95 11.16
N PHE A 88 -5.11 4.85 11.85
CA PHE A 88 -4.09 3.87 11.52
C PHE A 88 -4.74 2.66 10.82
N GLU A 89 -4.12 2.19 9.74
CA GLU A 89 -4.51 0.96 9.03
C GLU A 89 -3.25 0.13 8.76
N SER A 90 -3.11 -0.99 9.48
CA SER A 90 -1.91 -1.83 9.45
C SER A 90 -1.67 -2.49 8.09
N ARG A 91 -2.72 -2.70 7.27
CA ARG A 91 -2.59 -3.29 5.93
C ARG A 91 -1.75 -2.45 4.96
N HIS A 92 -1.60 -1.16 5.23
CA HIS A 92 -0.78 -0.26 4.43
C HIS A 92 0.71 -0.30 4.79
N PHE A 93 1.12 -1.15 5.73
CA PHE A 93 2.51 -1.29 6.14
C PHE A 93 3.13 -2.54 5.52
N ALA A 94 4.31 -2.38 4.94
CA ALA A 94 5.09 -3.50 4.46
C ALA A 94 5.56 -4.37 5.64
N ARG A 95 5.56 -5.68 5.42
CA ARG A 95 6.23 -6.69 6.23
C ARG A 95 7.44 -7.20 5.44
N ALA A 96 8.60 -7.30 6.09
CA ALA A 96 9.81 -7.80 5.44
C ALA A 96 10.58 -8.78 6.32
N ALA A 97 11.23 -9.75 5.67
CA ALA A 97 12.26 -10.61 6.25
C ALA A 97 13.56 -10.39 5.45
N LEU A 98 14.64 -10.06 6.16
CA LEU A 98 15.95 -9.75 5.59
C LEU A 98 16.79 -11.02 5.39
N THR A 99 16.15 -12.07 4.84
CA THR A 99 16.79 -13.34 4.47
C THR A 99 17.54 -13.22 3.15
N GLN A 100 18.17 -14.32 2.72
CA GLN A 100 18.70 -14.45 1.37
C GLN A 100 17.94 -15.57 0.62
N PRO A 101 17.12 -15.24 -0.40
CA PRO A 101 16.75 -13.89 -0.84
C PRO A 101 15.84 -13.15 0.17
N PRO A 102 15.80 -11.80 0.13
CA PRO A 102 14.86 -11.02 0.93
C PRO A 102 13.40 -11.28 0.53
N VAL A 103 12.50 -11.13 1.49
CA VAL A 103 11.05 -11.30 1.30
C VAL A 103 10.34 -10.06 1.82
N ALA A 104 9.41 -9.53 1.03
CA ALA A 104 8.57 -8.40 1.42
C ALA A 104 7.13 -8.57 0.95
N SER A 105 6.19 -8.00 1.70
CA SER A 105 4.76 -8.05 1.37
C SER A 105 4.01 -6.85 1.95
N VAL A 106 2.92 -6.45 1.30
CA VAL A 106 1.99 -5.41 1.78
C VAL A 106 0.56 -5.76 1.37
N GLY A 107 -0.43 -5.34 2.14
CA GLY A 107 -1.85 -5.58 1.86
C GLY A 107 -2.31 -7.00 2.16
N TRP A 108 -3.31 -7.46 1.41
CA TRP A 108 -3.94 -8.77 1.58
C TRP A 108 -3.04 -9.91 1.09
N ARG A 109 -3.12 -11.07 1.76
CA ARG A 109 -2.56 -12.33 1.25
C ARG A 109 -3.67 -13.14 0.57
N GLU A 110 -3.27 -14.06 -0.32
CA GLU A 110 -4.23 -14.97 -0.96
C GLU A 110 -5.02 -15.80 0.07
N SER A 111 -4.38 -16.23 1.17
CA SER A 111 -5.06 -16.94 2.25
C SER A 111 -6.18 -16.10 2.87
N ASP A 112 -5.88 -14.83 3.17
CA ASP A 112 -6.82 -13.89 3.78
C ASP A 112 -8.03 -13.65 2.85
N LEU A 113 -7.80 -13.57 1.53
CA LEU A 113 -8.85 -13.38 0.52
C LEU A 113 -9.73 -14.63 0.36
N LYS A 114 -9.11 -15.81 0.33
CA LYS A 114 -9.82 -17.09 0.27
C LYS A 114 -10.68 -17.32 1.50
N GLU A 115 -10.13 -17.07 2.70
CA GLU A 115 -10.86 -17.17 3.96
C GLU A 115 -12.04 -16.19 4.02
N ALA A 116 -11.88 -14.99 3.46
CA ALA A 116 -12.93 -13.99 3.37
C ALA A 116 -13.94 -14.22 2.22
N GLY A 117 -13.73 -15.22 1.35
CA GLY A 117 -14.55 -15.44 0.15
C GLY A 117 -14.53 -14.26 -0.84
N ARG A 118 -13.48 -13.43 -0.82
CA ARG A 118 -13.37 -12.23 -1.66
C ARG A 118 -12.80 -12.62 -3.02
N ALA A 119 -13.47 -12.24 -4.10
CA ALA A 119 -12.97 -12.42 -5.45
C ALA A 119 -11.70 -11.60 -5.69
N TYR A 120 -10.71 -12.19 -6.36
CA TYR A 120 -9.45 -11.52 -6.68
C TYR A 120 -8.80 -12.08 -7.95
N ILE A 121 -8.04 -11.24 -8.63
CA ILE A 121 -7.13 -11.60 -9.70
C ILE A 121 -5.71 -11.68 -9.12
N LYS A 122 -4.97 -12.71 -9.53
CA LYS A 122 -3.56 -12.89 -9.20
C LYS A 122 -2.70 -12.83 -10.46
N ALA A 123 -1.60 -12.08 -10.40
CA ALA A 123 -0.53 -12.14 -11.38
C ALA A 123 0.83 -12.26 -10.70
N VAL A 124 1.72 -13.07 -11.28
CA VAL A 124 3.06 -13.36 -10.76
C VAL A 124 4.04 -13.23 -11.90
N HIS A 125 5.19 -12.58 -11.67
CA HIS A 125 6.28 -12.50 -12.63
C HIS A 125 7.61 -12.90 -11.98
N PRO A 126 8.36 -13.87 -12.53
CA PRO A 126 9.59 -14.34 -11.94
C PRO A 126 10.81 -13.47 -12.31
N PHE A 127 11.80 -13.38 -11.42
CA PHE A 127 13.04 -12.64 -11.70
C PHE A 127 13.94 -13.30 -12.75
N ASN A 128 13.72 -14.58 -13.08
CA ASN A 128 14.47 -15.28 -14.13
C ASN A 128 14.03 -14.90 -15.55
N ASP A 129 12.90 -14.19 -15.68
CA ASP A 129 12.36 -13.66 -16.94
C ASP A 129 12.28 -12.11 -16.86
N HIS A 130 13.30 -11.50 -16.24
CA HIS A 130 13.40 -10.07 -16.04
C HIS A 130 14.79 -9.58 -16.47
N GLY A 131 14.85 -8.72 -17.48
CA GLY A 131 16.10 -8.33 -18.15
C GLY A 131 17.17 -7.78 -17.21
N ALA A 132 16.82 -6.83 -16.34
CA ALA A 132 17.79 -6.26 -15.39
C ALA A 132 18.31 -7.33 -14.40
N ALA A 133 17.44 -8.24 -13.94
CA ALA A 133 17.81 -9.30 -13.00
C ALA A 133 18.70 -10.37 -13.67
N MET A 134 18.49 -10.63 -14.96
CA MET A 134 19.36 -11.52 -15.73
C MET A 134 20.78 -10.98 -15.86
N VAL A 135 20.92 -9.67 -16.12
CA VAL A 135 22.21 -8.96 -16.20
C VAL A 135 22.91 -8.93 -14.83
N MET A 136 22.16 -8.75 -13.75
CA MET A 136 22.68 -8.77 -12.37
C MET A 136 22.99 -10.18 -11.84
N ALA A 137 22.69 -11.24 -12.60
CA ALA A 137 22.79 -12.64 -12.16
C ALA A 137 21.99 -12.96 -10.88
N THR A 138 20.90 -12.22 -10.60
CA THR A 138 20.03 -12.39 -9.43
C THR A 138 18.63 -12.85 -9.85
N ARG A 139 18.52 -14.13 -10.25
CA ARG A 139 17.33 -14.66 -10.95
C ARG A 139 16.32 -15.38 -10.05
N GLU A 140 16.63 -15.49 -8.76
CA GLU A 140 15.80 -16.21 -7.80
C GLU A 140 14.61 -15.35 -7.34
N GLY A 141 13.45 -15.99 -7.25
CA GLY A 141 12.24 -15.39 -6.71
C GLY A 141 11.30 -14.78 -7.76
N PHE A 142 10.36 -13.96 -7.30
CA PHE A 142 9.29 -13.38 -8.10
C PHE A 142 8.67 -12.16 -7.41
N VAL A 143 7.92 -11.38 -8.19
CA VAL A 143 6.92 -10.43 -7.69
C VAL A 143 5.51 -10.96 -7.94
N LYS A 144 4.57 -10.59 -7.07
CA LYS A 144 3.15 -10.94 -7.19
C LYS A 144 2.28 -9.75 -6.85
N LEU A 145 1.24 -9.55 -7.66
CA LEU A 145 0.15 -8.63 -7.40
C LEU A 145 -1.17 -9.37 -7.20
N LEU A 146 -1.98 -8.83 -6.30
CA LEU A 146 -3.36 -9.22 -6.08
C LEU A 146 -4.22 -7.99 -6.31
N ALA A 147 -5.29 -8.14 -7.09
CA ALA A 147 -6.24 -7.06 -7.38
C ALA A 147 -7.68 -7.57 -7.35
N GLU A 148 -8.63 -6.66 -7.22
CA GLU A 148 -10.05 -6.93 -7.45
C GLU A 148 -10.34 -7.16 -8.94
N PRO A 149 -11.51 -7.74 -9.29
CA PRO A 149 -11.93 -7.90 -10.68
C PRO A 149 -11.89 -6.61 -11.51
N ASP A 150 -12.13 -5.46 -10.89
CA ASP A 150 -12.09 -4.13 -11.52
C ASP A 150 -10.68 -3.53 -11.61
N GLY A 151 -9.66 -4.25 -11.12
CA GLY A 151 -8.26 -3.86 -11.18
C GLY A 151 -7.74 -3.10 -9.97
N LYS A 152 -8.56 -2.84 -8.94
CA LYS A 152 -8.09 -2.19 -7.71
C LYS A 152 -7.07 -3.07 -6.97
N LEU A 153 -5.92 -2.52 -6.58
CA LEU A 153 -4.89 -3.27 -5.88
C LEU A 153 -5.35 -3.70 -4.47
N LEU A 154 -5.08 -4.95 -4.13
CA LEU A 154 -5.37 -5.57 -2.82
C LEU A 154 -4.10 -5.86 -2.04
N GLY A 155 -3.02 -6.24 -2.71
CA GLY A 155 -1.77 -6.61 -2.05
C GLY A 155 -0.67 -6.90 -3.05
N ALA A 156 0.56 -6.87 -2.54
CA ALA A 156 1.75 -7.16 -3.32
C ALA A 156 2.75 -7.96 -2.48
N GLN A 157 3.57 -8.76 -3.16
CA GLN A 157 4.61 -9.56 -2.56
C GLN A 157 5.83 -9.57 -3.48
N ALA A 158 7.02 -9.47 -2.89
CA ALA A 158 8.30 -9.58 -3.58
C ALA A 158 9.18 -10.58 -2.82
N ILE A 159 9.77 -11.51 -3.55
CA ILE A 159 10.80 -12.43 -3.06
C ILE A 159 11.93 -12.35 -4.07
N GLY A 160 13.14 -11.96 -3.67
CA GLY A 160 14.25 -11.79 -4.62
C GLY A 160 15.07 -10.53 -4.39
N PRO A 161 15.89 -10.12 -5.37
CA PRO A 161 16.81 -8.99 -5.22
C PRO A 161 16.04 -7.71 -4.89
N SER A 162 16.52 -6.96 -3.89
CA SER A 162 15.93 -5.70 -3.44
C SER A 162 14.43 -5.77 -3.09
N ALA A 163 13.89 -6.95 -2.72
CA ALA A 163 12.46 -7.09 -2.43
C ALA A 163 11.94 -6.10 -1.37
N THR A 164 12.77 -5.79 -0.36
CA THR A 164 12.44 -4.81 0.68
C THR A 164 12.33 -3.38 0.18
N ASP A 165 13.06 -3.04 -0.88
CA ASP A 165 13.01 -1.72 -1.49
C ASP A 165 11.86 -1.65 -2.51
N LEU A 166 11.74 -2.68 -3.34
CA LEU A 166 10.71 -2.80 -4.37
C LEU A 166 9.29 -2.73 -3.82
N ILE A 167 9.06 -3.27 -2.63
CA ILE A 167 7.71 -3.29 -2.02
C ILE A 167 7.18 -1.88 -1.71
N HIS A 168 8.04 -0.88 -1.55
CA HIS A 168 7.64 0.46 -1.11
C HIS A 168 6.87 1.23 -2.19
N GLU A 169 7.07 0.92 -3.46
CA GLU A 169 6.20 1.42 -4.53
C GLU A 169 4.75 0.94 -4.32
N MET A 170 4.59 -0.35 -4.02
CA MET A 170 3.27 -0.95 -3.77
C MET A 170 2.63 -0.43 -2.49
N VAL A 171 3.43 -0.12 -1.46
CA VAL A 171 2.96 0.58 -0.26
C VAL A 171 2.33 1.92 -0.63
N ALA A 172 3.01 2.72 -1.45
CA ALA A 172 2.51 4.04 -1.85
C ALA A 172 1.21 3.95 -2.67
N LEU A 173 1.13 2.99 -3.61
CA LEU A 173 -0.04 2.78 -4.45
C LEU A 173 -1.24 2.25 -3.65
N LEU A 174 -1.04 1.28 -2.76
CA LEU A 174 -2.11 0.75 -1.91
C LEU A 174 -2.68 1.81 -0.96
N GLN A 175 -1.83 2.66 -0.38
CA GLN A 175 -2.28 3.78 0.46
C GLN A 175 -3.21 4.75 -0.28
N ARG A 176 -3.07 4.84 -1.61
CA ARG A 176 -3.90 5.69 -2.48
C ARG A 176 -5.07 4.96 -3.10
N ASN A 177 -5.33 3.71 -2.73
CA ASN A 177 -6.36 2.85 -3.33
C ASN A 177 -6.19 2.71 -4.85
N ALA A 178 -4.95 2.68 -5.33
CA ALA A 178 -4.65 2.66 -6.75
C ALA A 178 -5.08 1.36 -7.44
N CYS A 179 -5.27 1.43 -8.76
CA CYS A 179 -5.50 0.29 -9.64
C CYS A 179 -4.19 -0.19 -10.28
N ALA A 180 -4.16 -1.45 -10.73
CA ALA A 180 -3.00 -2.02 -11.42
C ALA A 180 -2.60 -1.21 -12.68
N ALA A 181 -3.55 -0.59 -13.36
CA ALA A 181 -3.29 0.28 -14.51
C ALA A 181 -2.43 1.51 -14.17
N GLU A 182 -2.43 1.97 -12.91
CA GLU A 182 -1.58 3.10 -12.49
C GLU A 182 -0.11 2.70 -12.39
N ILE A 183 0.22 1.42 -12.18
CA ILE A 183 1.61 0.92 -12.26
C ILE A 183 2.14 1.13 -13.68
N LEU A 184 1.32 0.85 -14.70
CA LEU A 184 1.68 1.03 -16.11
C LEU A 184 1.81 2.49 -16.55
N GLN A 185 1.45 3.45 -15.69
CA GLN A 185 1.67 4.88 -15.94
C GLN A 185 2.96 5.40 -15.29
N VAL A 186 3.61 4.58 -14.46
CA VAL A 186 4.91 4.92 -13.87
C VAL A 186 5.97 4.79 -14.97
N PRO A 187 6.79 5.83 -15.23
CA PRO A 187 7.90 5.72 -16.16
C PRO A 187 9.08 5.05 -15.46
N HIS A 188 9.00 3.73 -15.24
CA HIS A 188 10.11 2.98 -14.66
C HIS A 188 11.36 3.13 -15.54
N VAL A 189 12.52 3.30 -14.89
CA VAL A 189 13.79 3.42 -15.60
C VAL A 189 14.19 2.06 -16.15
N HIS A 190 14.58 2.01 -17.42
CA HIS A 190 15.10 0.81 -18.06
C HIS A 190 16.63 0.89 -18.28
N PRO A 191 17.40 -0.16 -17.92
CA PRO A 191 17.00 -1.30 -17.11
C PRO A 191 16.99 -0.96 -15.61
N SER A 192 16.00 -1.46 -14.85
CA SER A 192 16.00 -1.40 -13.38
C SER A 192 15.23 -2.57 -12.77
N LEU A 193 15.49 -2.95 -11.51
CA LEU A 193 14.68 -3.98 -10.85
C LEU A 193 13.23 -3.56 -10.61
N ALA A 194 12.94 -2.24 -10.60
CA ALA A 194 11.61 -1.72 -10.28
C ALA A 194 10.59 -1.95 -11.39
N GLU A 195 11.02 -1.95 -12.66
CA GLU A 195 10.14 -2.18 -13.82
C GLU A 195 9.49 -3.58 -13.81
N ILE A 196 9.96 -4.51 -12.96
CA ILE A 196 9.35 -5.84 -12.82
C ILE A 196 7.87 -5.79 -12.39
N TRP A 197 7.43 -4.71 -11.74
CA TRP A 197 6.02 -4.53 -11.35
C TRP A 197 5.08 -4.35 -12.55
N GLU A 198 5.59 -3.92 -13.71
CA GLU A 198 4.79 -3.74 -14.93
C GLU A 198 4.21 -5.07 -15.43
N TYR A 199 5.00 -6.13 -15.49
CA TYR A 199 4.59 -7.45 -16.00
C TYR A 199 3.34 -8.06 -15.30
N PRO A 200 3.29 -8.18 -13.95
CA PRO A 200 2.07 -8.63 -13.29
C PRO A 200 0.93 -7.60 -13.39
N ALA A 201 1.23 -6.30 -13.54
CA ALA A 201 0.20 -5.28 -13.73
C ALA A 201 -0.48 -5.41 -15.11
N GLU A 202 0.29 -5.58 -16.19
CA GLU A 202 -0.23 -5.88 -17.53
C GLU A 202 -1.13 -7.13 -17.52
N THR A 203 -0.69 -8.17 -16.83
CA THR A 203 -1.46 -9.41 -16.67
C THR A 203 -2.78 -9.18 -15.92
N ILE A 204 -2.80 -8.32 -14.91
CA ILE A 204 -4.04 -7.94 -14.21
C ILE A 204 -4.95 -7.17 -15.16
N CYS A 205 -4.44 -6.13 -15.82
CA CYS A 205 -5.22 -5.29 -16.73
C CYS A 205 -5.85 -6.09 -17.87
N SER A 206 -5.13 -7.05 -18.46
CA SER A 206 -5.66 -7.91 -19.52
C SER A 206 -6.82 -8.79 -19.03
N ARG A 207 -6.77 -9.23 -17.77
CA ARG A 207 -7.82 -10.05 -17.15
C ARG A 207 -9.02 -9.22 -16.67
N CYS A 208 -8.82 -7.99 -16.20
CA CYS A 208 -9.92 -7.08 -15.88
C CYS A 208 -10.79 -6.79 -17.12
N ALA A 209 -10.16 -6.54 -18.27
CA ALA A 209 -10.86 -6.31 -19.53
C ALA A 209 -11.61 -7.54 -20.07
N ALA A 210 -11.29 -8.74 -19.58
CA ALA A 210 -11.91 -10.01 -19.99
C ALA A 210 -13.12 -10.41 -19.14
N ILE A 211 -13.43 -9.69 -18.05
CA ILE A 211 -14.61 -9.94 -17.22
C ILE A 211 -15.77 -9.13 -17.82
N PRO A 212 -16.88 -9.75 -18.25
CA PRO A 212 -18.03 -9.01 -18.76
C PRO A 212 -18.52 -8.05 -17.67
N HIS A 213 -18.48 -6.75 -17.94
CA HIS A 213 -19.20 -5.79 -17.12
C HIS A 213 -20.69 -6.10 -17.29
N GLU A 214 -21.37 -6.49 -16.22
CA GLU A 214 -22.83 -6.54 -16.19
C GLU A 214 -23.30 -5.10 -16.46
N GLU A 215 -23.85 -4.86 -17.66
CA GLU A 215 -24.22 -3.53 -18.12
C GLU A 215 -25.17 -2.89 -17.10
N ALA A 216 -24.69 -1.86 -16.42
CA ALA A 216 -25.55 -0.99 -15.63
C ALA A 216 -26.62 -0.42 -16.55
N THR A 217 -27.88 -0.78 -16.26
CA THR A 217 -29.05 -0.37 -17.02
C THR A 217 -29.07 1.16 -17.13
N PRO A 218 -29.21 1.74 -18.34
CA PRO A 218 -29.19 3.18 -18.48
C PRO A 218 -30.43 3.78 -17.82
N VAL A 219 -30.22 4.58 -16.78
CA VAL A 219 -31.26 5.43 -16.20
C VAL A 219 -31.62 6.49 -17.24
N THR A 220 -32.74 6.28 -17.93
CA THR A 220 -33.32 7.26 -18.86
C THR A 220 -33.71 8.53 -18.12
N SER A 221 -32.92 9.61 -18.26
CA SER A 221 -33.32 10.93 -17.79
C SER A 221 -34.23 11.62 -18.81
N SER A 222 -35.53 11.44 -18.69
CA SER A 222 -36.51 12.27 -19.41
C SER A 222 -36.80 13.56 -18.64
N ARG A 223 -36.12 14.66 -18.97
CA ARG A 223 -36.68 16.01 -18.76
C ARG A 223 -36.34 16.91 -19.95
N LYS A 224 -37.31 17.03 -20.85
CA LYS A 224 -37.41 18.10 -21.85
C LYS A 224 -37.40 19.46 -21.15
N ARG A 225 -36.61 20.41 -21.67
CA ARG A 225 -36.86 21.85 -21.52
C ARG A 225 -36.80 22.54 -22.89
N PRO A 226 -37.59 23.60 -23.11
CA PRO A 226 -37.99 24.03 -24.44
C PRO A 226 -36.96 24.94 -25.10
N SER A 227 -36.93 24.86 -26.43
CA SER A 227 -36.17 25.69 -27.35
C SER A 227 -36.58 27.16 -27.31
N SER A 228 -35.63 28.08 -27.13
CA SER A 228 -35.80 29.50 -27.43
C SER A 228 -34.81 29.96 -28.51
N ARG A 229 -35.39 30.09 -29.71
CA ARG A 229 -35.17 31.08 -30.78
C ARG A 229 -33.73 31.55 -31.12
N ARG A 230 -33.38 31.24 -32.37
CA ARG A 230 -32.41 31.91 -33.23
C ARG A 230 -32.56 33.44 -33.23
N ARG A 231 -31.42 34.13 -33.27
CA ARG A 231 -31.26 35.41 -33.98
C ARG A 231 -29.90 35.43 -34.68
N ASP A 232 -29.95 35.85 -35.93
CA ASP A 232 -28.91 35.81 -36.94
C ASP A 232 -27.85 36.91 -36.81
N SER A 233 -26.67 36.58 -37.36
CA SER A 233 -25.79 37.40 -38.21
C SER A 233 -25.21 38.73 -37.69
N ARG A 234 -23.87 38.80 -37.57
CA ARG A 234 -22.94 39.39 -38.58
C ARG A 234 -21.50 39.42 -38.03
N PRO A 235 -20.46 39.38 -38.91
CA PRO A 235 -19.06 39.35 -38.51
C PRO A 235 -18.48 40.77 -38.39
N ALA A 236 -17.54 40.98 -37.46
CA ALA A 236 -16.75 42.19 -37.37
C ALA A 236 -15.25 41.89 -37.52
N ALA A 237 -14.61 42.74 -38.31
CA ALA A 237 -13.30 42.57 -38.90
C ALA A 237 -12.13 42.85 -37.94
N ALA A 238 -10.99 42.34 -38.40
CA ALA A 238 -9.61 42.64 -38.02
C ALA A 238 -9.34 44.04 -37.42
N ARG A 239 -8.42 44.08 -36.43
CA ARG A 239 -7.16 44.84 -36.55
C ARG A 239 -6.22 44.68 -35.33
N ARG A 240 -4.94 44.52 -35.69
CA ARG A 240 -3.72 45.11 -35.09
C ARG A 240 -3.03 44.42 -33.89
N THR A 241 -2.01 43.65 -34.26
CA THR A 241 -0.59 43.74 -33.82
C THR A 241 -0.24 45.12 -33.22
N ARG A 242 0.51 45.31 -32.11
CA ARG A 242 1.82 44.84 -31.59
C ARG A 242 2.02 45.62 -30.23
N PRO A 243 3.14 45.54 -29.48
CA PRO A 243 4.19 44.53 -29.39
C PRO A 243 4.48 44.04 -27.95
N SER A 244 5.26 42.96 -27.91
CA SER A 244 5.99 42.42 -26.77
C SER A 244 6.91 43.43 -26.08
N SER A 245 6.83 43.52 -24.76
CA SER A 245 7.92 43.98 -23.91
C SER A 245 8.09 43.00 -22.76
N ARG A 246 9.23 42.29 -22.74
CA ARG A 246 9.87 41.77 -21.53
C ARG A 246 11.30 41.39 -21.88
N GLY A 247 12.20 41.97 -21.10
CA GLY A 247 13.64 42.00 -21.32
C GLY A 247 14.31 40.62 -21.22
N SER A 248 15.49 40.60 -21.82
CA SER A 248 16.49 39.54 -21.75
C SER A 248 17.44 39.77 -20.54
N PRO A 249 18.44 38.90 -20.26
CA PRO A 249 18.49 38.13 -19.02
C PRO A 249 19.67 38.50 -18.10
N ALA A 250 19.60 38.12 -16.82
CA ALA A 250 20.72 38.19 -15.90
C ALA A 250 20.85 36.89 -15.07
N ARG A 251 21.77 36.04 -15.56
CA ARG A 251 22.83 35.30 -14.85
C ARG A 251 22.68 34.99 -13.34
N SER A 252 22.94 33.71 -13.05
CA SER A 252 24.05 33.21 -12.21
C SER A 252 23.85 32.94 -10.70
N ARG A 253 23.97 31.64 -10.38
CA ARG A 253 24.64 30.98 -9.23
C ARG A 253 23.96 30.94 -7.85
N ALA A 254 23.64 29.72 -7.42
CA ALA A 254 23.93 29.08 -6.11
C ALA A 254 23.71 27.56 -6.34
N SER A 255 24.57 26.59 -6.02
CA SER A 255 25.30 26.27 -4.77
C SER A 255 24.36 26.13 -3.57
N PHE A 256 23.61 25.03 -3.48
CA PHE A 256 23.80 23.88 -2.58
C PHE A 256 22.76 22.81 -2.92
#